data_AF-X1BVX5-F1
#
_entry.id   AF-X1BVX5-F1
#
_cell.length_a   1.000
_cell.length_b   1.000
_cell.length_c   1.000
_cell.angle_alpha   90.00
_cell.angle_beta   90.00
_cell.angle_gamma   90.00
#
_symmetry.space_group_name_H-M   'P 1'
#
loop_
_entity.id
_entity.type
_entity.pdbx_description
1 polymer ?
#
loop_
_entity_poly.entity_id
_entity_poly.type
_entity_poly.pdbx_seq_one_letter_code
_entity_poly.pdbx_strand_id
1 'polypeptide(L)'
;VRFLINHDGLPLARTTNGTLRLSTDATGLRYEAEVANTSLGRDLVELMKNGTINQSSFAFTVDDDSWEVKDGMNVRTINKVSRLYDVSAVTYPAYEEASVGG
;
A
#
# COMPACT_ATOMS: atom_id res chain seq x y z
N VAL A 1 3.89 10.75 -1.71
CA VAL A 1 3.13 9.50 -1.86
C VAL A 1 1.64 9.82 -1.78
N ARG A 2 0.79 9.07 -2.50
CA ARG A 2 -0.67 9.20 -2.49
C ARG A 2 -1.28 7.93 -1.91
N PHE A 3 -2.45 8.03 -1.30
CA PHE A 3 -3.32 6.89 -1.04
C PHE A 3 -4.41 6.85 -2.11
N LEU A 4 -4.53 5.72 -2.82
CA LEU A 4 -5.44 5.53 -3.95
C LEU A 4 -6.27 4.25 -3.76
N ILE A 5 -7.19 4.02 -4.71
CA ILE A 5 -7.85 2.73 -4.89
C ILE A 5 -7.30 2.12 -6.17
N ASN A 6 -6.82 0.88 -6.12
CA ASN A 6 -6.30 0.16 -7.29
C ASN A 6 -5.21 0.94 -8.08
N HIS A 7 -4.38 1.73 -7.39
CA HIS A 7 -3.32 2.56 -7.98
C HIS A 7 -3.80 3.64 -8.97
N ASP A 8 -5.09 3.97 -8.98
CA ASP A 8 -5.68 4.87 -9.97
C ASP A 8 -6.68 5.87 -9.34
N GLY A 9 -7.12 6.83 -10.16
CA GLY A 9 -8.17 7.77 -9.82
C GLY A 9 -7.71 8.90 -8.90
N LEU A 10 -8.66 9.41 -8.11
CA LEU A 10 -8.44 10.55 -7.22
C LEU A 10 -7.75 10.12 -5.92
N PRO A 11 -6.76 10.88 -5.43
CA PRO A 11 -6.09 10.61 -4.17
C PRO A 11 -7.05 10.82 -2.99
N LEU A 12 -7.13 9.83 -2.11
CA LEU A 12 -7.92 9.88 -0.87
C LEU A 12 -7.14 10.49 0.30
N ALA A 13 -5.82 10.36 0.29
CA ALA A 13 -4.92 11.01 1.22
C ALA A 13 -3.54 11.27 0.59
N ARG A 14 -2.72 12.15 1.17
CA ARG A 14 -1.42 12.52 0.63
C ARG A 14 -0.41 12.90 1.70
N THR A 15 0.86 12.58 1.47
CA THR A 15 1.92 12.92 2.43
C THR A 15 2.19 14.42 2.49
N THR A 16 2.05 15.14 1.38
CA THR A 16 2.42 16.57 1.28
C THR A 16 1.45 17.51 2.01
N ASN A 17 0.24 17.06 2.35
CA ASN A 17 -0.72 17.83 3.15
C ASN A 17 -0.99 17.17 4.51
N GLY A 18 -0.18 16.19 4.92
CA GLY A 18 -0.25 15.55 6.23
C GLY A 18 -1.37 14.53 6.42
N THR A 19 -2.27 14.32 5.44
CA THR A 19 -3.37 13.37 5.60
C THR A 19 -2.96 11.92 5.37
N LEU A 20 -1.75 11.67 4.86
CA LEU A 20 -1.15 10.33 4.79
C LEU A 20 0.16 10.33 5.57
N ARG A 21 0.26 9.44 6.56
CA ARG A 21 1.49 9.15 7.30
C ARG A 21 2.03 7.79 6.86
N LEU A 22 3.35 7.70 6.73
CA LEU A 22 4.07 6.47 6.38
C LEU A 22 5.06 6.15 7.49
N SER A 23 5.17 4.88 7.83
CA SER A 23 6.19 4.36 8.74
C SER A 23 6.63 2.97 8.28
N THR A 24 7.76 2.51 8.80
CA THR A 24 8.28 1.16 8.53
C THR A 24 8.57 0.46 9.84
N ASP A 25 8.22 -0.81 9.91
CA ASP A 25 8.59 -1.68 11.02
C ASP A 25 9.26 -2.97 10.52
N ALA A 26 9.51 -3.93 11.43
CA ALA A 26 10.16 -5.19 11.09
C ALA A 26 9.35 -6.07 10.11
N THR A 27 8.06 -5.79 9.94
CA THR A 27 7.13 -6.51 9.07
C THR A 27 6.98 -5.84 7.70
N GLY A 28 7.17 -4.52 7.60
CA GLY A 28 7.17 -3.82 6.32
C GLY A 28 6.73 -2.37 6.39
N LEU A 29 6.18 -1.88 5.27
CA LEU A 29 5.63 -0.53 5.14
C LEU A 29 4.24 -0.45 5.79
N ARG A 30 4.09 0.43 6.77
CA ARG A 30 2.81 0.83 7.35
C ARG A 30 2.41 2.21 6.85
N TYR A 31 1.11 2.42 6.66
CA TYR A 31 0.57 3.74 6.36
C TYR A 31 -0.74 3.99 7.11
N GLU A 32 -1.02 5.25 7.37
CA GLU A 32 -2.23 5.72 8.04
C GLU A 32 -2.79 6.90 7.24
N ALA A 33 -4.06 6.83 6.88
CA ALA A 33 -4.71 7.79 6.00
C ALA A 33 -5.94 8.43 6.65
N GLU A 34 -5.93 9.75 6.76
CA GLU A 34 -7.10 10.56 7.08
C GLU A 34 -7.88 10.83 5.79
N VAL A 35 -8.90 10.00 5.54
CA VAL A 35 -9.72 10.08 4.33
C VAL A 35 -10.78 11.16 4.49
N ALA A 36 -10.87 12.07 3.52
CA ALA A 36 -11.87 13.12 3.52
C ALA A 36 -13.31 12.56 3.44
N ASN A 37 -14.26 13.26 4.08
CA ASN A 37 -15.68 12.89 4.13
C ASN A 37 -16.41 13.16 2.78
N THR A 38 -15.93 12.56 1.71
CA THR A 38 -16.53 12.53 0.37
C THR A 38 -17.34 11.23 0.21
N SER A 39 -18.15 11.11 -0.85
CA SER A 39 -18.85 9.85 -1.12
C SER A 39 -17.85 8.70 -1.32
N LEU A 40 -16.86 8.88 -2.19
CA LEU A 40 -15.82 7.88 -2.42
C LEU A 40 -15.07 7.49 -1.13
N GLY A 41 -14.74 8.48 -0.30
CA GLY A 41 -14.04 8.24 0.97
C GLY A 41 -14.88 7.45 1.97
N ARG A 42 -16.17 7.80 2.13
CA ARG A 42 -17.10 7.05 2.97
C ARG A 42 -17.31 5.64 2.45
N ASP A 43 -17.53 5.48 1.15
CA ASP A 43 -17.76 4.18 0.53
C ASP A 43 -16.56 3.25 0.75
N LEU A 44 -15.33 3.74 0.55
CA LEU A 44 -14.13 2.95 0.83
C LEU A 44 -14.05 2.54 2.30
N VAL A 45 -14.27 3.48 3.23
CA VAL A 45 -14.21 3.21 4.67
C VAL A 45 -15.24 2.15 5.08
N GLU A 46 -16.47 2.22 4.56
CA GLU A 46 -17.50 1.22 4.85
C GLU A 46 -17.17 -0.17 4.25
N LEU A 47 -16.62 -0.21 3.03
CA LEU A 47 -16.13 -1.44 2.40
C LEU A 47 -14.94 -2.05 3.14
N MET A 48 -14.10 -1.23 3.78
CA MET A 48 -13.03 -1.69 4.63
C MET A 48 -13.55 -2.25 5.96
N LYS A 49 -14.46 -1.53 6.62
CA LYS A 49 -15.07 -1.96 7.89
C LYS A 49 -15.80 -3.29 7.77
N ASN A 50 -16.49 -3.53 6.66
CA ASN A 50 -17.22 -4.78 6.44
C ASN A 50 -16.35 -5.90 5.84
N GLY A 51 -15.05 -5.65 5.59
CA GLY A 51 -14.09 -6.62 5.08
C GLY A 51 -14.18 -6.90 3.58
N THR A 52 -15.02 -6.18 2.82
CA THR A 52 -15.09 -6.32 1.35
C THR A 52 -13.77 -5.89 0.70
N ILE A 53 -13.13 -4.85 1.24
CA ILE A 53 -11.78 -4.43 0.88
C ILE A 53 -10.90 -4.56 2.13
N ASN A 54 -10.04 -5.58 2.16
CA ASN A 54 -9.17 -5.85 3.31
C ASN A 54 -7.68 -5.94 2.93
N GLN A 55 -7.34 -5.66 1.67
CA GLN A 55 -6.01 -5.82 1.11
C GLN A 55 -5.42 -4.50 0.62
N SER A 56 -4.08 -4.42 0.68
CA SER A 56 -3.30 -3.25 0.30
C SER A 56 -2.22 -3.60 -0.73
N SER A 57 -1.74 -2.59 -1.44
CA SER A 57 -0.57 -2.66 -2.31
C SER A 57 0.20 -1.35 -2.27
N PHE A 58 1.46 -1.40 -2.71
CA PHE A 58 2.32 -0.24 -2.82
C PHE A 58 3.08 -0.28 -4.14
N ALA A 59 3.14 0.85 -4.85
CA ALA A 59 3.87 0.97 -6.09
C ALA A 59 5.22 1.65 -5.83
N PHE A 60 6.33 0.99 -6.18
CA PHE A 60 7.67 1.48 -5.88
C PHE A 60 8.69 1.08 -6.96
N THR A 61 9.79 1.83 -7.04
CA THR A 61 11.00 1.39 -7.74
C THR A 61 12.06 0.90 -6.76
N VAL A 62 12.84 -0.06 -7.23
CA VAL A 62 13.95 -0.68 -6.52
C VAL A 62 15.24 0.03 -6.90
N ASP A 63 16.07 0.35 -5.91
CA ASP A 63 17.43 0.86 -6.11
C ASP A 63 18.44 -0.28 -6.07
N ASP A 64 18.20 -1.27 -5.21
CA ASP A 64 19.07 -2.43 -5.03
C ASP A 64 18.24 -3.68 -4.68
N ASP A 65 18.51 -4.79 -5.37
CA ASP A 65 17.94 -6.10 -5.11
C ASP A 65 18.95 -7.21 -5.36
N SER A 66 18.71 -8.34 -4.70
CA SER A 66 19.45 -9.57 -4.90
C SER A 66 18.52 -10.71 -5.24
N TRP A 67 19.02 -11.64 -6.02
CA TRP A 67 18.33 -12.86 -6.41
C TRP A 67 19.08 -14.06 -5.85
N GLU A 68 18.36 -15.00 -5.26
CA GLU A 68 18.89 -16.29 -4.83
C GLU A 68 17.97 -17.43 -5.25
N VAL A 69 18.53 -18.64 -5.41
CA VAL A 69 17.73 -19.86 -5.59
C VAL A 69 17.62 -20.53 -4.23
N LYS A 70 16.41 -20.62 -3.69
CA LYS A 70 16.11 -21.27 -2.42
C LYS A 70 15.04 -22.33 -2.64
N ASP A 71 15.34 -23.58 -2.28
CA ASP A 71 14.45 -24.73 -2.47
C ASP A 71 13.92 -24.87 -3.92
N GLY A 72 14.74 -24.53 -4.91
CA GLY A 72 14.38 -24.57 -6.33
C GLY A 72 13.53 -23.38 -6.81
N MET A 73 13.24 -22.41 -5.95
CA MET A 73 12.53 -21.18 -6.29
C MET A 73 13.49 -19.99 -6.38
N ASN A 74 13.33 -19.15 -7.41
CA ASN A 74 14.00 -17.85 -7.48
C ASN A 74 13.35 -16.90 -6.48
N VAL A 75 14.08 -16.56 -5.42
CA VAL A 75 13.68 -15.58 -4.40
C VAL A 75 14.35 -14.25 -4.72
N ARG A 76 13.54 -13.20 -4.80
CA ARG A 76 14.00 -11.82 -4.96
C ARG A 76 13.92 -11.11 -3.62
N THR A 77 15.04 -10.58 -3.15
CA THR A 77 15.09 -9.74 -1.95
C THR A 77 15.29 -8.28 -2.36
N ILE A 78 14.38 -7.41 -1.94
CA ILE A 78 14.48 -5.97 -2.14
C ILE A 78 15.36 -5.40 -1.03
N ASN A 79 16.61 -5.06 -1.35
CA ASN A 79 17.56 -4.53 -0.37
C ASN A 79 17.36 -3.03 -0.13
N LYS A 80 16.95 -2.29 -1.18
CA LYS A 80 16.72 -0.86 -1.09
C LYS A 80 15.62 -0.39 -2.05
N VAL A 81 14.66 0.36 -1.51
CA VAL A 81 13.63 1.06 -2.28
C VAL A 81 14.15 2.43 -2.70
N SER A 82 14.07 2.74 -4.00
CA SER A 82 14.48 4.04 -4.55
C SER A 82 13.38 5.09 -4.36
N ARG A 83 12.15 4.74 -4.72
CA ARG A 83 11.00 5.65 -4.64
C ARG A 83 9.72 4.89 -4.40
N LEU A 84 8.93 5.35 -3.44
CA LEU A 84 7.53 4.97 -3.25
C LEU A 84 6.63 5.97 -3.99
N TYR A 85 5.78 5.49 -4.90
CA TYR A 85 4.87 6.33 -5.68
C TYR A 85 3.55 6.52 -4.95
N ASP A 86 2.91 5.42 -4.57
CA ASP A 86 1.64 5.39 -3.88
C ASP A 86 1.47 4.11 -3.05
N VAL A 87 0.51 4.18 -2.14
CA VAL A 87 -0.10 3.06 -1.43
C VAL A 87 -1.56 3.00 -1.86
N SER A 88 -2.14 1.82 -1.92
CA SER A 88 -3.48 1.64 -2.46
C SER A 88 -4.26 0.58 -1.71
N ALA A 89 -5.53 0.86 -1.43
CA ALA A 89 -6.48 -0.21 -1.13
C ALA A 89 -6.81 -0.91 -2.46
N VAL A 90 -6.74 -2.24 -2.50
CA VAL A 90 -6.82 -2.99 -3.75
C VAL A 90 -7.85 -4.11 -3.68
N THR A 91 -8.49 -4.37 -4.82
CA THR A 91 -9.37 -5.54 -5.00
C THR A 91 -8.56 -6.82 -5.19
N TYR A 92 -7.39 -6.71 -5.82
CA TYR A 92 -6.47 -7.81 -6.07
C TYR A 92 -5.05 -7.36 -5.72
N PRO A 93 -4.46 -7.85 -4.62
CA PRO A 93 -3.14 -7.43 -4.20
C PRO A 93 -2.05 -8.10 -5.03
N ALA A 94 -0.94 -7.40 -5.19
CA ALA A 94 0.29 -7.97 -5.72
C ALA A 94 1.04 -8.83 -4.69
N TYR A 95 0.73 -8.69 -3.39
CA TYR A 95 1.37 -9.39 -2.27
C TYR A 95 0.31 -9.85 -1.27
N GLU A 96 0.22 -11.16 -0.97
CA GLU A 96 -0.82 -11.72 -0.09
C GLU A 96 -0.72 -11.25 1.38
N GLU A 97 0.46 -10.81 1.82
CA GLU A 97 0.73 -10.42 3.22
C GLU A 97 0.32 -8.97 3.57
N ALA A 98 -0.11 -8.16 2.59
CA ALA A 98 -0.45 -6.76 2.80
C ALA A 98 -1.91 -6.59 3.25
N SER A 99 -2.13 -6.37 4.55
CA SER A 99 -3.45 -6.17 5.15
C SER A 99 -3.76 -4.69 5.41
N VAL A 100 -5.06 -4.34 5.37
CA VAL A 100 -5.54 -3.02 5.79
C VAL A 100 -6.25 -3.13 7.14
N GLY A 101 -5.78 -2.37 8.13
CA GLY A 101 -6.46 -2.19 9.42
C GLY A 101 -7.27 -0.89 9.42
N GLY A 102 -8.54 -0.99 9.84
CA GLY A 102 -9.45 0.16 10.02
C GLY A 102 -9.34 0.81 11.39
#